data_AF-A0A7R9ZJ45-F1
#
_entry.id   AF-A0A7R9ZJ45-F1
#
_cell.length_a   1.000
_cell.length_b   1.000
_cell.length_c   1.000
_cell.angle_alpha   90.00
_cell.angle_beta   90.00
_cell.angle_gamma   90.00
#
_symmetry.space_group_name_H-M   'P 1'
#
loop_
_entity.id
_entity.type
_entity.pdbx_description
1 polymer ?
#
loop_
_entity_poly.entity_id
_entity_poly.type
_entity_poly.pdbx_seq_one_letter_code
_entity_poly.pdbx_strand_id
1 'polypeptide(L)'
;MGGAFIDCNRLFCHLSNYTKQEICSMTIFNMTSRQDLRHAFDLISKMLSAPPDQAGCSSANSCLLRGAMKNRDDLGLSVALIKGAGGVAKCFCVTLIQNPTSPFDTSQAVPATANMIHEPQPEMQQAKDGVQASLDSQPAYTAG
;
A
#
# COMPACT_ATOMS: atom_id res chain seq x y z
N MET A 1 15.84 6.18 18.53
CA MET A 1 15.30 5.06 17.74
C MET A 1 15.34 5.46 16.27
N GLY A 2 16.03 4.69 15.41
CA GLY A 2 16.05 4.98 13.97
C GLY A 2 14.69 4.67 13.32
N GLY A 3 14.29 5.46 12.31
CA GLY A 3 13.08 5.21 11.52
C GLY A 3 11.79 5.85 12.04
N ALA A 4 11.87 6.89 12.88
CA ALA A 4 10.72 7.73 13.24
C ALA A 4 10.30 8.60 12.05
N PHE A 5 8.99 8.84 11.91
CA PHE A 5 8.49 9.76 10.90
C PHE A 5 8.75 11.21 11.31
N ILE A 6 9.39 11.97 10.43
CA ILE A 6 9.71 13.39 10.66
C ILE A 6 8.55 14.26 10.17
N ASP A 7 8.01 13.95 9.00
CA ASP A 7 6.89 14.68 8.41
C ASP A 7 6.09 13.76 7.47
N CYS A 8 4.85 14.16 7.20
CA CYS A 8 3.97 13.48 6.25
C CYS A 8 3.00 14.48 5.61
N ASN A 9 2.55 14.17 4.40
CA ASN A 9 1.55 14.97 3.71
C ASN A 9 0.12 14.63 4.22
N ARG A 10 -0.85 15.50 3.90
CA ARG A 10 -2.26 15.31 4.30
C ARG A 10 -2.90 14.05 3.71
N LEU A 11 -2.41 13.62 2.54
CA LEU A 11 -2.89 12.41 1.86
C LEU A 11 -2.52 11.16 2.65
N PHE A 12 -1.28 11.09 3.15
CA PHE A 12 -0.80 9.99 3.97
C PHE A 12 -1.65 9.84 5.24
N CYS A 13 -1.96 10.97 5.90
CA CYS A 13 -2.83 10.98 7.08
C CYS A 13 -4.22 10.39 6.76
N HIS A 14 -4.85 10.85 5.67
CA HIS A 14 -6.17 10.36 5.25
C HIS A 14 -6.15 8.88 4.89
N LEU A 15 -5.19 8.43 4.08
CA LEU A 15 -5.13 7.04 3.61
C LEU A 15 -4.82 6.06 4.75
N SER A 16 -3.94 6.45 5.68
CA SER A 16 -3.54 5.59 6.79
C SER A 16 -4.51 5.63 7.98
N ASN A 17 -5.51 6.53 7.95
CA ASN A 17 -6.40 6.80 9.08
C ASN A 17 -5.66 7.18 10.38
N TYR A 18 -4.55 7.90 10.24
CA TYR A 18 -3.81 8.46 11.37
C TYR A 18 -3.71 9.97 11.26
N THR A 19 -3.69 10.63 12.41
CA THR A 19 -3.34 12.05 12.49
C THR A 19 -1.84 12.24 12.29
N LYS A 20 -1.45 13.44 11.84
CA LYS A 20 -0.03 13.82 11.74
C LYS A 20 0.73 13.59 13.05
N GLN A 21 0.10 13.92 14.18
CA GLN A 21 0.70 13.76 15.51
C GLN A 21 0.94 12.28 15.84
N GLU A 22 -0.01 11.40 15.55
CA GLU A 22 0.16 9.95 15.72
C GLU A 22 1.32 9.44 14.84
N ILE A 23 1.33 9.80 13.55
CA ILE A 23 2.39 9.36 12.62
C ILE A 23 3.77 9.80 13.11
N CYS A 24 3.93 11.07 13.50
CA CYS A 24 5.20 11.59 14.02
C CYS A 24 5.63 10.95 15.35
N SER A 25 4.69 10.38 16.12
CA SER A 25 4.99 9.61 17.33
C SER A 25 5.34 8.14 17.05
N MET A 26 5.14 7.68 15.82
CA MET A 26 5.36 6.29 15.40
C MET A 26 6.65 6.14 14.60
N THR A 27 7.08 4.89 14.46
CA THR A 27 8.17 4.51 13.56
C THR A 27 7.63 3.69 12.41
N ILE A 28 8.41 3.55 11.35
CA ILE A 28 8.07 2.71 10.20
C ILE A 28 7.74 1.26 10.61
N PHE A 29 8.42 0.76 11.63
CA PHE A 29 8.19 -0.57 12.19
C PHE A 29 6.83 -0.70 12.87
N ASN A 30 6.29 0.37 13.46
CA ASN A 30 4.94 0.33 14.04
C ASN A 30 3.86 0.16 12.97
N MET A 31 4.11 0.62 11.76
CA MET A 31 3.17 0.51 10.63
C MET A 31 3.45 -0.70 9.73
N THR A 32 4.52 -1.46 10.02
CA THR A 32 4.91 -2.65 9.26
C THR A 32 4.33 -3.90 9.90
N SER A 33 3.92 -4.87 9.10
CA SER A 33 3.45 -6.17 9.57
C SER A 33 4.51 -6.90 10.40
N ARG A 34 4.07 -7.56 11.47
CA ARG A 34 4.96 -8.32 12.38
C ARG A 34 5.73 -9.43 11.67
N GLN A 35 5.15 -10.01 10.63
CA GLN A 35 5.79 -11.06 9.83
C GLN A 35 7.02 -10.54 9.08
N ASP A 36 6.98 -9.27 8.66
CA ASP A 36 8.01 -8.64 7.85
C ASP A 36 8.98 -7.79 8.68
N LEU A 37 8.78 -7.61 9.99
CA LEU A 37 9.63 -6.75 10.83
C LEU A 37 11.11 -7.13 10.80
N ARG A 38 11.42 -8.43 10.92
CA ARG A 38 12.80 -8.92 10.87
C ARG A 38 13.44 -8.59 9.52
N HIS A 39 12.71 -8.90 8.45
CA HIS A 39 13.14 -8.65 7.08
C HIS A 39 13.30 -7.14 6.79
N ALA A 40 12.38 -6.32 7.29
CA ALA A 40 12.42 -4.85 7.19
C ALA A 40 13.67 -4.28 7.86
N PHE A 41 14.00 -4.74 9.07
CA PHE A 41 15.18 -4.32 9.79
C PHE A 41 16.46 -4.66 9.01
N ASP A 42 16.55 -5.87 8.48
CA ASP A 42 17.71 -6.31 7.69
C ASP A 42 17.86 -5.50 6.40
N LEU A 43 16.76 -5.22 5.70
CA LEU A 43 16.75 -4.42 4.48
C LEU A 43 17.15 -2.96 4.74
N ILE A 44 16.59 -2.33 5.77
CA ILE A 44 16.94 -0.97 6.15
C ILE A 44 18.41 -0.90 6.59
N SER A 45 18.89 -1.88 7.36
CA SER A 45 20.28 -1.96 7.79
C SER A 45 21.24 -2.13 6.60
N LYS A 46 20.87 -2.94 5.61
CA LYS A 46 21.62 -3.08 4.35
C LYS A 46 21.64 -1.77 3.57
N MET A 47 20.51 -1.08 3.47
CA MET A 47 20.41 0.23 2.81
C MET A 47 21.31 1.27 3.47
N LEU A 48 21.38 1.30 4.81
CA LEU A 48 22.25 2.21 5.56
C LEU A 48 23.74 1.85 5.46
N SER A 49 24.05 0.56 5.37
CA SER A 49 25.44 0.06 5.33
C SER A 49 26.02 0.01 3.92
N ALA A 50 25.18 0.21 2.89
CA ALA A 50 25.61 0.15 1.50
C ALA A 50 26.66 1.23 1.19
N PRO A 51 27.87 0.87 0.71
CA PRO A 51 28.91 1.83 0.37
C PRO A 51 28.43 2.85 -0.68
N PRO A 52 28.97 4.08 -0.67
CA PRO A 52 28.58 5.14 -1.60
C PRO A 52 28.94 4.85 -3.08
N ASP A 53 29.75 3.83 -3.37
CA ASP A 53 30.39 3.62 -4.68
C ASP A 53 29.58 2.76 -5.67
N GLN A 54 28.49 2.10 -5.25
CA GLN A 54 27.64 1.34 -6.16
C GLN A 54 26.60 2.25 -6.86
N ALA A 55 27.08 3.14 -7.71
CA ALA A 55 26.27 4.06 -8.52
C ALA A 55 25.51 3.38 -9.69
N GLY A 56 25.62 2.06 -9.87
CA GLY A 56 25.11 1.35 -11.04
C GLY A 56 23.93 0.40 -10.84
N CYS A 57 23.49 0.13 -9.61
CA CYS A 57 22.41 -0.83 -9.35
C CYS A 57 21.22 -0.17 -8.66
N SER A 58 20.31 0.38 -9.45
CA SER A 58 19.10 1.11 -9.03
C SER A 58 18.10 0.29 -8.20
N SER A 59 18.35 -1.00 -7.96
CA SER A 59 17.42 -1.91 -7.24
C SER A 59 17.66 -2.04 -5.73
N ALA A 60 18.74 -1.49 -5.16
CA ALA A 60 19.09 -1.73 -3.74
C ALA A 60 18.73 -0.58 -2.78
N ASN A 61 18.19 0.53 -3.28
CA ASN A 61 17.94 1.73 -2.47
C ASN A 61 16.50 1.81 -1.95
N SER A 62 15.64 0.86 -2.29
CA SER A 62 14.26 0.84 -1.83
C SER A 62 13.81 -0.55 -1.41
N CYS A 63 12.93 -0.61 -0.41
CA CYS A 63 12.26 -1.82 -0.01
C CYS A 63 10.75 -1.64 0.09
N LEU A 64 10.02 -2.73 -0.11
CA LEU A 64 8.58 -2.80 0.05
C LEU A 64 8.28 -3.60 1.30
N LEU A 65 7.44 -3.05 2.16
CA LEU A 65 7.04 -3.65 3.43
C LEU A 65 5.52 -3.74 3.46
N ARG A 66 4.97 -4.89 3.87
CA ARG A 66 3.53 -4.98 4.09
C ARG A 66 3.14 -4.15 5.30
N GLY A 67 2.08 -3.37 5.15
CA GLY A 67 1.55 -2.55 6.22
C GLY A 67 0.69 -3.37 7.18
N ALA A 68 0.69 -2.98 8.45
CA ALA A 68 -0.27 -3.40 9.45
C ALA A 68 -0.84 -2.15 10.13
N MET A 69 -1.65 -1.41 9.39
CA MET A 69 -2.32 -0.20 9.88
C MET A 69 -3.63 -0.57 10.59
N LYS A 70 -4.17 0.33 11.42
CA LYS A 70 -5.35 0.08 12.27
C LYS A 70 -6.45 -0.71 11.57
N ASN A 71 -7.03 -0.14 10.52
CA ASN A 71 -8.20 -0.69 9.81
C ASN A 71 -7.93 -0.84 8.30
N ARG A 72 -6.66 -0.95 7.90
CA ARG A 72 -6.24 -1.00 6.48
C ARG A 72 -5.14 -2.04 6.33
N ASP A 73 -5.54 -3.24 5.92
CA ASP A 73 -4.69 -4.38 5.55
C ASP A 73 -4.39 -4.43 4.04
N ASP A 74 -5.08 -3.60 3.26
CA ASP A 74 -4.88 -3.39 1.83
C ASP A 74 -3.70 -2.47 1.50
N LEU A 75 -3.10 -1.82 2.51
CA LEU A 75 -2.01 -0.86 2.35
C LEU A 75 -0.66 -1.39 2.84
N GLY A 76 0.39 -0.98 2.15
CA GLY A 76 1.79 -1.23 2.45
C GLY A 76 2.63 0.04 2.46
N LEU A 77 3.93 -0.14 2.67
CA LEU A 77 4.93 0.92 2.73
C LEU A 77 6.03 0.64 1.71
N SER A 78 6.27 1.59 0.80
CA SER A 78 7.48 1.63 -0.01
C SER A 78 8.46 2.61 0.63
N VAL A 79 9.66 2.15 0.91
CA VAL A 79 10.69 2.88 1.64
C VAL A 79 11.88 3.06 0.73
N ALA A 80 12.25 4.29 0.41
CA ALA A 80 13.41 4.60 -0.41
C ALA A 80 14.44 5.42 0.38
N LEU A 81 15.71 5.02 0.31
CA LEU A 81 16.81 5.77 0.91
C LEU A 81 17.14 6.99 0.07
N ILE A 82 17.13 8.16 0.69
CA ILE A 82 17.57 9.42 0.11
C ILE A 82 18.96 9.75 0.64
N LYS A 83 19.93 9.79 -0.27
CA LYS A 83 21.32 10.18 0.00
C LYS A 83 21.50 11.69 -0.23
N GLY A 84 22.24 12.34 0.66
CA GLY A 84 22.60 13.76 0.53
C GLY A 84 23.84 13.98 -0.36
N ALA A 85 24.29 15.22 -0.44
CA ALA A 85 25.55 15.55 -1.10
C ALA A 85 26.70 14.78 -0.43
N GLY A 86 27.47 14.02 -1.21
CA GLY A 86 28.55 13.15 -0.71
C GLY A 86 28.16 11.68 -0.51
N GLY A 87 26.97 11.25 -0.93
CA GLY A 87 26.59 9.82 -0.91
C GLY A 87 26.18 9.28 0.47
N VAL A 88 26.11 10.15 1.48
CA VAL A 88 25.72 9.80 2.84
C VAL A 88 24.19 9.70 2.95
N ALA A 89 23.70 8.64 3.58
CA ALA A 89 22.28 8.46 3.90
C ALA A 89 21.75 9.64 4.74
N LYS A 90 20.73 10.36 4.25
CA LYS A 90 20.14 11.52 4.95
C LYS A 90 18.80 11.18 5.58
N CYS A 91 17.88 10.63 4.80
CA CYS A 91 16.53 10.29 5.25
C CYS A 91 15.94 9.16 4.40
N PHE A 92 14.81 8.62 4.86
CA PHE A 92 13.99 7.71 4.07
C PHE A 92 12.74 8.44 3.58
N CYS A 93 12.42 8.25 2.30
CA CYS A 93 11.12 8.60 1.75
C CYS A 93 10.20 7.39 1.92
N VAL A 94 9.04 7.59 2.54
CA VAL A 94 8.06 6.53 2.77
C VAL A 94 6.77 6.87 2.04
N THR A 95 6.33 5.96 1.18
CA THR A 95 5.14 6.11 0.36
C THR A 95 4.16 4.99 0.68
N LEU A 96 2.89 5.33 0.85
CA LEU A 96 1.83 4.32 0.96
C LEU A 96 1.62 3.68 -0.40
N ILE A 97 1.57 2.36 -0.43
CA ILE A 97 1.32 1.57 -1.63
C ILE A 97 0.15 0.64 -1.37
N GLN A 98 -0.49 0.15 -2.42
CA GLN A 98 -1.40 -0.98 -2.28
C GLN A 98 -0.58 -2.24 -2.02
N ASN A 99 -0.99 -3.04 -1.04
CA ASN A 99 -0.42 -4.37 -0.86
C ASN A 99 -0.71 -5.19 -2.13
N PRO A 100 0.29 -5.86 -2.71
CA PRO A 100 0.04 -6.73 -3.86
C PRO A 100 -0.92 -7.84 -3.44
N THR A 101 -2.04 -7.95 -4.15
CA THR A 101 -3.11 -8.93 -3.91
C THR A 101 -2.66 -10.37 -4.15
N SER A 102 -1.51 -10.56 -4.83
CA SER A 102 -0.92 -11.87 -5.11
C SER A 102 0.59 -11.87 -4.83
N PRO A 103 1.13 -12.93 -4.19
CA PRO A 103 2.58 -13.08 -3.97
C PRO A 103 3.38 -13.23 -5.28
N PHE A 104 2.72 -13.44 -6.42
CA PHE A 104 3.33 -13.56 -7.74
C PHE A 104 3.23 -12.28 -8.58
N ASP A 105 2.48 -11.28 -8.12
CA ASP A 105 2.38 -10.01 -8.83
C ASP A 105 3.60 -9.15 -8.49
N THR A 106 4.60 -9.21 -9.37
CA THR A 106 5.87 -8.48 -9.25
C THR A 106 5.76 -7.10 -9.91
N SER A 107 4.56 -6.72 -10.36
CA SER A 107 4.32 -5.49 -11.10
C SER A 107 4.26 -4.33 -10.11
N GLN A 108 5.38 -3.60 -10.04
CA GLN A 108 5.58 -2.26 -9.46
C GLN A 108 4.58 -1.83 -8.36
N ALA A 109 5.11 -1.65 -7.14
CA ALA A 109 4.36 -1.10 -6.02
C ALA A 109 3.50 0.11 -6.43
N VAL A 110 2.18 -0.10 -6.51
CA VAL A 110 1.23 0.92 -6.96
C VAL A 110 1.05 1.92 -5.83
N PRO A 111 1.42 3.20 -6.00
CA PRO A 111 1.20 4.21 -4.98
C PRO A 111 -0.28 4.31 -4.63
N ALA A 112 -0.59 4.40 -3.33
CA ALA A 112 -1.94 4.66 -2.87
C ALA A 112 -2.32 6.09 -3.28
N THR A 113 -3.32 6.20 -4.16
CA THR A 113 -3.80 7.49 -4.68
C THR A 113 -5.07 7.93 -3.94
N ALA A 114 -5.42 9.21 -4.06
CA ALA A 114 -6.61 9.80 -3.43
C ALA A 114 -7.93 9.07 -3.78
N ASN A 115 -7.97 8.34 -4.90
CA ASN A 115 -9.13 7.55 -5.32
C ASN A 115 -9.48 6.41 -4.34
N MET A 116 -8.54 6.00 -3.49
CA MET A 116 -8.74 4.97 -2.45
C MET A 116 -9.37 5.51 -1.15
N ILE A 117 -9.58 6.84 -1.08
CA ILE A 117 -10.35 7.51 -0.03
C ILE A 117 -11.83 7.40 -0.43
N HIS A 118 -12.38 6.18 -0.41
CA HIS A 118 -13.82 5.96 -0.50
C HIS A 118 -14.31 5.43 0.84
N GLU A 119 -15.10 6.25 1.53
CA GLU A 119 -16.12 5.80 2.49
C GLU A 119 -17.18 4.95 1.76
N PRO A 120 -17.95 4.11 2.48
CA PRO A 120 -18.63 2.96 1.92
C PRO A 120 -19.79 3.40 1.01
N GLN A 121 -19.82 2.95 -0.24
CA GLN A 121 -21.11 2.81 -0.92
C GLN A 121 -21.73 1.48 -0.48
N PRO A 122 -22.97 1.47 0.03
CA PRO A 122 -23.73 0.25 0.15
C PRO A 122 -24.05 -0.23 -1.27
N GLU A 123 -23.43 -1.34 -1.71
CA GLU A 123 -23.96 -2.12 -2.83
C GLU A 123 -25.28 -2.77 -2.37
N MET A 124 -26.35 -1.99 -2.42
CA MET A 124 -27.71 -2.46 -2.33
C MET A 124 -28.33 -2.37 -3.73
N GLN A 125 -28.05 -3.38 -4.56
CA GLN A 125 -28.79 -3.75 -5.78
C GLN A 125 -28.02 -4.90 -6.44
N GLN A 126 -28.60 -6.03 -6.83
CA GLN A 126 -29.94 -6.56 -6.69
C GLN A 126 -29.78 -8.03 -7.09
N ALA A 127 -30.24 -8.97 -6.26
CA ALA A 127 -30.37 -10.35 -6.69
C ALA A 127 -31.31 -10.40 -7.91
N LYS A 128 -30.81 -10.86 -9.05
CA LYS A 128 -31.68 -11.43 -10.08
C LYS A 128 -30.91 -12.44 -10.93
N ASP A 129 -31.15 -13.69 -10.59
CA ASP A 129 -31.17 -14.85 -11.48
C ASP A 129 -31.38 -14.46 -12.95
N GLY A 130 -30.36 -14.76 -13.75
CA GLY A 130 -30.35 -14.62 -15.20
C GLY A 130 -30.03 -15.93 -15.88
N VAL A 131 -30.82 -16.98 -15.58
CA VAL A 131 -31.01 -18.10 -16.52
C VAL A 131 -31.83 -17.53 -17.67
N GLN A 132 -31.22 -17.37 -18.85
CA GLN A 132 -31.98 -17.10 -20.06
C GLN A 132 -31.47 -17.99 -21.20
N ALA A 133 -31.95 -19.23 -21.14
CA ALA A 133 -32.19 -20.04 -22.30
C ALA A 133 -33.39 -19.50 -23.08
N SER A 134 -33.36 -19.76 -24.38
CA SER A 134 -34.51 -19.81 -25.28
C SER A 134 -35.18 -18.49 -25.68
N LEU A 135 -34.81 -18.07 -26.89
CA LEU A 135 -35.74 -17.51 -27.86
C LEU A 135 -36.93 -18.47 -28.01
N ASP A 136 -38.15 -18.02 -27.75
CA ASP A 136 -39.21 -17.97 -28.77
C ASP A 136 -40.44 -17.21 -28.25
N SER A 137 -41.12 -16.54 -29.16
CA SER A 137 -42.22 -15.60 -28.90
C SER A 137 -43.55 -16.23 -29.29
N GLN A 138 -44.59 -16.16 -28.44
CA GLN A 138 -45.98 -15.81 -28.82
C GLN A 138 -46.96 -15.79 -27.62
N PRO A 139 -48.05 -14.98 -27.65
CA PRO A 139 -48.90 -14.69 -26.49
C PRO A 139 -50.24 -15.46 -26.41
N ALA A 140 -50.92 -15.28 -25.26
CA ALA A 140 -52.23 -15.75 -24.75
C ALA A 140 -53.40 -15.88 -25.77
N TYR A 141 -54.48 -16.66 -25.58
CA TYR A 141 -55.53 -16.54 -24.54
C TYR A 141 -56.35 -17.85 -24.39
N THR A 142 -56.84 -18.12 -23.18
CA THR A 142 -57.97 -19.04 -22.90
C THR A 142 -59.13 -18.21 -22.34
N ALA A 143 -60.33 -18.43 -22.89
CA ALA A 143 -61.58 -17.90 -22.38
C ALA A 143 -62.66 -18.99 -22.52
N GLY A 144 -63.43 -19.21 -21.45
CA GLY A 144 -64.71 -19.93 -21.44
C GLY A 144 -64.61 -21.40 -21.10
#